data_AF-A0A2X2JJF9-F1
#
_entry.id   AF-A0A2X2JJF9-F1
#
_cell.length_a   1.000
_cell.length_b   1.000
_cell.length_c   1.000
_cell.angle_alpha   90.00
_cell.angle_beta   90.00
_cell.angle_gamma   90.00
#
_symmetry.space_group_name_H-M   'P 1'
#
loop_
_entity.id
_entity.type
_entity.pdbx_description
1 polymer ?
#
loop_
_entity_poly.entity_id
_entity_poly.type
_entity_poly.pdbx_seq_one_letter_code
_entity_poly.pdbx_strand_id
1 'polypeptide(L)'
;MSTKVSQKDINNTVWKACDTFRGTIDPSQYKDYILTMLFLKYVTDVYNEKKEEYAKKYEGNEERVKRALERERFIVPEESSFYFLYENRNNPKIGEMINHALAELEEANREKLGGHDGSNIFRNIDFNSSNLGDAKGKITRLRNLLNDFYSLNLSSSHLENNDVIGGAYEFLIANFASDSGKKAGEFFTPAEVSTLLAKLTKSKPGSRIYDPTCGSGSLLIKAGRQVGDNNFSLYGQEANGSTWALAVMNMYLHGYDSAVIRWGDTLRNPKHKEGDALMLFDTVLANPPFSLDKWGADDLASDSYNRFWRGLPPKSKGDWAFISHMIESLNNTGKAGVVVPHGVLFRGAAEGKIRTKTIEEDLIEAVIGLPSNLFFGTSIPAAILIFNKQK
;
A
#
# COMPACT_ATOMS: atom_id res chain seq x y z
N MET A 1 10.33 32.77 3.98
CA MET A 1 10.43 31.34 3.62
C MET A 1 9.04 30.76 3.79
N SER A 2 8.45 30.16 2.76
CA SER A 2 7.18 29.44 2.89
C SER A 2 7.42 28.25 3.81
N THR A 3 6.61 28.09 4.87
CA THR A 3 6.70 26.93 5.76
C THR A 3 6.26 25.71 4.97
N LYS A 4 7.14 24.71 4.84
CA LYS A 4 6.80 23.46 4.18
C LYS A 4 5.74 22.71 4.97
N VAL A 5 4.87 21.99 4.27
CA VAL A 5 3.87 21.09 4.84
C VAL A 5 4.58 19.84 5.36
N SER A 6 4.46 19.62 6.67
CA SER A 6 5.02 18.46 7.35
C SER A 6 4.04 17.28 7.33
N GLN A 7 4.54 16.07 7.60
CA GLN A 7 3.67 14.90 7.79
C GLN A 7 2.62 15.11 8.89
N LYS A 8 2.96 15.89 9.91
CA LYS A 8 2.03 16.23 11.01
C LYS A 8 0.84 17.04 10.51
N ASP A 9 1.06 17.97 9.58
CA ASP A 9 0.00 18.81 9.02
C ASP A 9 -0.95 18.00 8.14
N ILE A 10 -0.41 17.06 7.36
CA ILE A 10 -1.17 16.09 6.58
C ILE A 10 -2.01 15.21 7.51
N ASN A 11 -1.39 14.64 8.54
CA ASN A 11 -2.07 13.78 9.52
C ASN A 11 -3.19 14.53 10.24
N ASN A 12 -2.96 15.79 10.64
CA ASN A 12 -4.00 16.62 11.28
C ASN A 12 -5.19 16.88 10.35
N THR A 13 -4.92 17.17 9.07
CA THR A 13 -5.97 17.41 8.07
C THR A 13 -6.80 16.15 7.84
N VAL A 14 -6.13 15.02 7.66
CA VAL A 14 -6.73 13.69 7.48
C VAL A 14 -7.54 13.28 8.72
N TRP A 15 -7.06 13.58 9.92
CA TRP A 15 -7.80 13.34 11.16
C TRP A 15 -9.05 14.20 11.27
N LYS A 16 -8.95 15.49 10.96
CA LYS A 16 -10.09 16.40 10.91
C LYS A 16 -11.13 15.93 9.90
N ALA A 17 -10.71 15.45 8.73
CA ALA A 17 -11.61 14.87 7.74
C ALA A 17 -12.33 13.61 8.24
N CYS A 18 -11.77 12.87 9.21
CA CYS A 18 -12.49 11.75 9.85
C CYS A 18 -13.72 12.24 10.62
N ASP A 19 -13.67 13.41 11.25
CA ASP A 19 -14.80 13.96 12.01
C ASP A 19 -16.06 14.17 11.14
N THR A 20 -15.88 14.40 9.85
CA THR A 20 -16.97 14.50 8.87
C THR A 20 -17.80 13.20 8.77
N PHE A 21 -17.20 12.04 9.03
CA PHE A 21 -17.82 10.72 8.88
C PHE A 21 -18.16 10.02 10.20
N ARG A 22 -17.58 10.48 11.33
CA ARG A 22 -17.80 9.88 12.65
C ARG A 22 -19.28 9.80 13.02
N GLY A 23 -19.64 8.68 13.64
CA GLY A 23 -21.01 8.40 14.08
C GLY A 23 -21.99 8.03 12.96
N THR A 24 -21.58 8.07 11.69
CA THR A 24 -22.43 7.70 10.55
C THR A 24 -21.87 6.51 9.78
N ILE A 25 -20.55 6.44 9.63
CA ILE A 25 -19.85 5.40 8.88
C ILE A 25 -18.84 4.72 9.81
N ASP A 26 -18.61 3.43 9.60
CA ASP A 26 -17.58 2.68 10.33
C ASP A 26 -16.16 3.16 9.93
N PRO A 27 -15.21 3.28 10.89
CA PRO A 27 -13.83 3.68 10.59
C PRO A 27 -13.14 2.88 9.49
N SER A 28 -13.43 1.58 9.39
CA SER A 28 -12.86 0.73 8.33
C SER A 28 -13.29 1.14 6.92
N GLN A 29 -14.43 1.83 6.79
CA GLN A 29 -14.99 2.27 5.51
C GLN A 29 -14.62 3.72 5.21
N TYR A 30 -14.78 4.65 6.17
CA TYR A 30 -14.52 6.06 5.85
C TYR A 30 -13.05 6.37 5.59
N LYS A 31 -12.11 5.51 6.04
CA LYS A 31 -10.69 5.62 5.70
C LYS A 31 -10.46 5.68 4.19
N ASP A 32 -11.20 4.89 3.43
CA ASP A 32 -11.03 4.76 1.97
C ASP A 32 -11.42 6.07 1.29
N TYR A 33 -12.54 6.69 1.69
CA TYR A 33 -12.98 8.01 1.18
C TYR A 33 -11.96 9.12 1.46
N ILE A 34 -11.36 9.12 2.66
CA ILE A 34 -10.40 10.16 3.07
C ILE A 34 -9.10 10.02 2.30
N LEU A 35 -8.59 8.79 2.13
CA LEU A 35 -7.34 8.55 1.42
C LEU A 35 -7.49 8.80 -0.08
N THR A 36 -8.63 8.47 -0.67
CA THR A 36 -8.93 8.80 -2.07
C THR A 36 -9.03 10.32 -2.28
N MET A 37 -9.64 11.05 -1.34
CA MET A 37 -9.65 12.51 -1.43
C MET A 37 -8.25 13.12 -1.27
N LEU A 38 -7.44 12.58 -0.35
CA LEU A 38 -6.04 12.98 -0.21
C LEU A 38 -5.23 12.73 -1.49
N PHE A 39 -5.42 11.56 -2.12
CA PHE A 39 -4.82 11.24 -3.41
C PHE A 39 -5.21 12.26 -4.48
N LEU A 40 -6.52 12.53 -4.62
CA LEU A 40 -7.02 13.48 -5.59
C LEU A 40 -6.45 14.90 -5.36
N LYS A 41 -6.39 15.34 -4.10
CA LYS A 41 -5.79 16.62 -3.72
C LYS A 41 -4.32 16.68 -4.12
N TYR A 42 -3.55 15.64 -3.80
CA TYR A 42 -2.13 15.56 -4.12
C TYR A 42 -1.89 15.68 -5.63
N VAL A 43 -2.57 14.83 -6.41
CA VAL A 43 -2.40 14.79 -7.86
C VAL A 43 -2.79 16.12 -8.49
N THR A 44 -3.86 16.75 -8.00
CA THR A 44 -4.29 18.08 -8.45
C THR A 44 -3.25 19.15 -8.15
N ASP A 45 -2.68 19.19 -6.93
CA ASP A 45 -1.72 20.22 -6.54
C ASP A 45 -0.39 20.11 -7.28
N VAL A 46 0.08 18.88 -7.51
CA VAL A 46 1.30 18.63 -8.30
C VAL A 46 1.09 19.01 -9.76
N TYR A 47 -0.08 18.67 -10.33
CA TYR A 47 -0.43 19.05 -11.70
C TYR A 47 -0.53 20.57 -11.86
N ASN A 48 -1.17 21.26 -10.91
CA ASN A 48 -1.31 22.72 -10.93
C ASN A 48 0.03 23.43 -10.77
N GLU A 49 0.93 22.94 -9.93
CA GLU A 49 2.30 23.45 -9.83
C GLU A 49 3.01 23.40 -11.20
N LYS A 50 2.91 22.27 -11.92
CA LYS A 50 3.45 22.15 -13.28
C LYS A 50 2.77 23.08 -14.28
N LYS A 51 1.45 23.23 -14.19
CA LYS A 51 0.69 24.17 -15.03
C LYS A 51 1.18 25.61 -14.82
N GLU A 52 1.43 26.02 -13.59
CA GLU A 52 1.97 27.36 -13.27
C GLU A 52 3.42 27.54 -13.75
N GLU A 53 4.27 26.53 -13.57
CA GLU A 53 5.65 26.53 -14.09
C GLU A 53 5.66 26.73 -15.61
N TYR A 54 4.82 25.98 -16.34
CA TYR A 54 4.71 26.10 -17.78
C TYR A 54 4.07 27.40 -18.24
N ALA A 55 3.06 27.91 -17.53
CA ALA A 55 2.46 29.20 -17.84
C ALA A 55 3.50 30.32 -17.77
N LYS A 56 4.38 30.30 -16.76
CA LYS A 56 5.50 31.25 -16.65
C LYS A 56 6.53 31.04 -17.77
N LYS A 57 6.92 29.79 -18.04
CA LYS A 57 7.93 29.43 -19.06
C LYS A 57 7.51 29.81 -20.48
N TYR A 58 6.21 29.74 -20.79
CA TYR A 58 5.66 30.00 -22.12
C TYR A 58 4.88 31.32 -22.19
N GLU A 59 5.08 32.23 -21.23
CA GLU A 59 4.48 33.57 -21.22
C GLU A 59 2.95 33.56 -21.38
N GLY A 60 2.28 32.59 -20.75
CA GLY A 60 0.83 32.42 -20.82
C GLY A 60 0.29 31.80 -22.10
N ASN A 61 1.15 31.31 -23.02
CA ASN A 61 0.68 30.62 -24.22
C ASN A 61 0.01 29.28 -23.88
N GLU A 62 -1.32 29.27 -23.87
CA GLU A 62 -2.14 28.12 -23.43
C GLU A 62 -1.87 26.84 -24.23
N GLU A 63 -1.66 26.94 -25.54
CA GLU A 63 -1.41 25.78 -26.40
C GLU A 63 -0.09 25.09 -26.05
N ARG A 64 0.97 25.88 -25.79
CA ARG A 64 2.27 25.35 -25.34
C ARG A 64 2.20 24.77 -23.94
N VAL A 65 1.45 25.39 -23.03
CA VAL A 65 1.21 24.87 -21.68
C VAL A 65 0.50 23.53 -21.74
N LYS A 66 -0.59 23.42 -22.50
CA LYS A 66 -1.34 22.18 -22.67
C LYS A 66 -0.46 21.05 -23.21
N ARG A 67 0.29 21.29 -24.28
CA ARG A 67 1.21 20.30 -24.86
C ARG A 67 2.31 19.84 -23.90
N ALA A 68 2.77 20.72 -23.01
CA ALA A 68 3.75 20.35 -21.99
C ALA A 68 3.13 19.47 -20.91
N LEU A 69 1.91 19.81 -20.47
CA LEU A 69 1.16 19.04 -19.47
C LEU A 69 0.75 17.64 -19.95
N GLU A 70 0.51 17.45 -21.25
CA GLU A 70 0.25 16.12 -21.84
C GLU A 70 1.44 15.15 -21.69
N ARG A 71 2.64 15.66 -21.38
CA ARG A 71 3.85 14.86 -21.15
C ARG A 71 4.19 14.71 -19.68
N GLU A 72 3.41 15.34 -18.79
CA GLU A 72 3.64 15.23 -17.36
C GLU A 72 3.24 13.86 -16.84
N ARG A 73 3.79 13.54 -15.67
CA ARG A 73 3.57 12.23 -15.04
C ARG A 73 2.09 11.99 -14.71
N PHE A 74 1.41 13.04 -14.27
CA PHE A 74 -0.01 13.07 -13.93
C PHE A 74 -0.78 13.83 -15.01
N ILE A 75 -1.88 13.26 -15.49
CA ILE A 75 -2.84 13.96 -16.34
C ILE A 75 -4.11 14.17 -15.52
N VAL A 76 -4.50 15.43 -15.33
CA VAL A 76 -5.70 15.78 -14.56
C VAL A 76 -6.69 16.47 -15.49
N PRO A 77 -7.77 15.79 -15.91
CA PRO A 77 -8.86 16.44 -16.62
C PRO A 77 -9.45 17.58 -15.78
N GLU A 78 -9.99 18.60 -16.44
CA GLU A 78 -10.45 19.83 -15.78
C GLU A 78 -11.50 19.56 -14.70
N GLU A 79 -12.52 18.76 -15.05
CA GLU A 79 -13.60 18.34 -14.13
C GLU A 79 -13.13 17.34 -13.08
N SER A 80 -11.98 16.69 -13.30
CA SER A 80 -11.37 15.78 -12.35
C SER A 80 -10.58 16.48 -11.25
N SER A 81 -10.31 17.78 -11.38
CA SER A 81 -9.48 18.50 -10.40
C SER A 81 -10.20 18.67 -9.05
N PHE A 82 -9.44 18.56 -7.95
CA PHE A 82 -9.96 18.85 -6.61
C PHE A 82 -10.63 20.22 -6.51
N TYR A 83 -10.03 21.25 -7.14
CA TYR A 83 -10.54 22.61 -7.07
C TYR A 83 -11.86 22.78 -7.85
N PHE A 84 -12.04 22.10 -8.99
CA PHE A 84 -13.33 22.07 -9.68
C PHE A 84 -14.43 21.48 -8.79
N LEU A 85 -14.16 20.35 -8.13
CA LEU A 85 -15.10 19.72 -7.21
C LEU A 85 -15.38 20.61 -5.99
N TYR A 86 -14.36 21.30 -5.48
CA TYR A 86 -14.49 22.26 -4.38
C TYR A 86 -15.40 23.44 -4.77
N GLU A 87 -15.23 24.05 -5.94
CA GLU A 87 -16.12 25.13 -6.39
C GLU A 87 -17.57 24.65 -6.53
N ASN A 88 -17.76 23.39 -6.94
CA ASN A 88 -19.07 22.76 -7.08
C ASN A 88 -19.57 22.04 -5.82
N ARG A 89 -18.93 22.20 -4.65
CA ARG A 89 -19.23 21.44 -3.42
C ARG A 89 -20.66 21.57 -2.89
N ASN A 90 -21.41 22.60 -3.31
CA ASN A 90 -22.82 22.79 -2.95
C ASN A 90 -23.80 22.16 -3.97
N ASN A 91 -23.30 21.56 -5.04
CA ASN A 91 -24.11 20.92 -6.06
C ASN A 91 -24.84 19.69 -5.46
N PRO A 92 -26.17 19.54 -5.68
CA PRO A 92 -26.92 18.37 -5.22
C PRO A 92 -26.36 17.02 -5.70
N LYS A 93 -25.62 17.02 -6.81
CA LYS A 93 -25.00 15.83 -7.41
C LYS A 93 -23.50 15.67 -7.09
N ILE A 94 -22.99 16.35 -6.07
CA ILE A 94 -21.54 16.34 -5.76
C ILE A 94 -20.95 14.92 -5.61
N GLY A 95 -21.71 13.96 -5.07
CA GLY A 95 -21.26 12.56 -4.99
C GLY A 95 -21.05 11.91 -6.37
N GLU A 96 -21.96 12.15 -7.32
CA GLU A 96 -21.84 11.69 -8.71
C GLU A 96 -20.67 12.38 -9.41
N MET A 97 -20.49 13.68 -9.18
CA MET A 97 -19.38 14.45 -9.75
C MET A 97 -18.03 13.93 -9.28
N ILE A 98 -17.88 13.61 -7.99
CA ILE A 98 -16.64 13.03 -7.46
C ILE A 98 -16.38 11.66 -8.10
N ASN A 99 -17.40 10.80 -8.21
CA ASN A 99 -17.23 9.49 -8.85
C ASN A 99 -16.82 9.62 -10.33
N HIS A 100 -17.44 10.54 -11.08
CA HIS A 100 -17.09 10.81 -12.47
C HIS A 100 -15.65 11.32 -12.59
N ALA A 101 -15.28 12.31 -11.77
CA ALA A 101 -13.93 12.85 -11.70
C ALA A 101 -12.87 11.77 -11.44
N LEU A 102 -13.13 10.82 -10.53
CA LEU A 102 -12.21 9.72 -10.25
C LEU A 102 -12.09 8.75 -11.42
N ALA A 103 -13.19 8.44 -12.11
CA ALA A 103 -13.17 7.58 -13.30
C ALA A 103 -12.41 8.21 -14.47
N GLU A 104 -12.61 9.51 -14.71
CA GLU A 104 -11.87 10.25 -15.75
C GLU A 104 -10.38 10.38 -15.41
N LEU A 105 -10.05 10.65 -14.15
CA LEU A 105 -8.67 10.68 -13.68
C LEU A 105 -7.99 9.32 -13.87
N GLU A 106 -8.69 8.23 -13.55
CA GLU A 106 -8.19 6.88 -13.75
C GLU A 106 -7.96 6.57 -15.23
N GLU A 107 -8.91 6.89 -16.12
CA GLU A 107 -8.76 6.65 -17.56
C GLU A 107 -7.63 7.49 -18.16
N ALA A 108 -7.50 8.76 -17.76
CA ALA A 108 -6.41 9.63 -18.20
C ALA A 108 -5.02 9.13 -17.79
N ASN A 109 -4.92 8.28 -16.77
CA ASN A 109 -3.67 7.73 -16.25
C ASN A 109 -3.67 6.19 -16.26
N ARG A 110 -4.45 5.56 -17.14
CA ARG A 110 -4.77 4.12 -17.11
C ARG A 110 -3.56 3.20 -17.11
N GLU A 111 -2.49 3.56 -17.81
CA GLU A 111 -1.26 2.76 -17.85
C GLU A 111 -0.60 2.61 -16.47
N LYS A 112 -0.86 3.54 -15.54
CA LYS A 112 -0.19 3.65 -14.24
C LYS A 112 -1.12 3.39 -13.07
N LEU A 113 -2.39 3.81 -13.20
CA LEU A 113 -3.42 3.64 -12.18
C LEU A 113 -4.29 2.40 -12.40
N GLY A 114 -4.32 1.85 -13.61
CA GLY A 114 -5.05 0.62 -13.89
C GLY A 114 -4.38 -0.60 -13.25
N GLY A 115 -5.19 -1.51 -12.71
CA GLY A 115 -4.72 -2.82 -12.32
C GLY A 115 -4.23 -3.61 -13.53
N HIS A 116 -3.17 -4.39 -13.34
CA HIS A 116 -2.59 -5.18 -14.44
C HIS A 116 -3.49 -6.31 -14.98
N ASP A 117 -4.64 -6.55 -14.36
CA ASP A 117 -5.70 -7.44 -14.83
C ASP A 117 -6.91 -6.69 -15.41
N GLY A 118 -6.79 -5.37 -15.60
CA GLY A 118 -7.88 -4.49 -16.02
C GLY A 118 -8.78 -4.03 -14.88
N SER A 119 -8.45 -4.33 -13.62
CA SER A 119 -9.19 -3.82 -12.45
C SER A 119 -9.02 -2.31 -12.28
N ASN A 120 -10.10 -1.63 -11.91
CA ASN A 120 -10.06 -0.22 -11.53
C ASN A 120 -9.75 -0.06 -10.03
N ILE A 121 -8.88 0.89 -9.67
CA ILE A 121 -8.46 1.20 -8.30
C ILE A 121 -9.54 1.89 -7.49
N PHE A 122 -10.44 2.66 -8.11
CA PHE A 122 -11.52 3.36 -7.41
C PHE A 122 -12.82 2.57 -7.29
N ARG A 123 -12.89 1.35 -7.84
CA ARG A 123 -14.15 0.58 -7.94
C ARG A 123 -14.85 0.28 -6.60
N ASN A 124 -14.11 0.28 -5.50
CA ASN A 124 -14.61 -0.05 -4.17
C ASN A 124 -15.16 1.19 -3.43
N ILE A 125 -15.09 2.37 -4.03
CA ILE A 125 -15.45 3.63 -3.40
C ILE A 125 -16.56 4.30 -4.20
N ASP A 126 -17.62 4.69 -3.49
CA ASP A 126 -18.77 5.34 -4.09
C ASP A 126 -19.18 6.56 -3.24
N PHE A 127 -18.81 7.75 -3.70
CA PHE A 127 -19.20 9.01 -3.08
C PHE A 127 -20.68 9.35 -3.26
N ASN A 128 -21.44 8.55 -4.02
CA ASN A 128 -22.90 8.60 -4.07
C ASN A 128 -23.58 7.46 -3.31
N SER A 129 -22.85 6.69 -2.50
CA SER A 129 -23.41 5.58 -1.71
C SER A 129 -24.49 6.04 -0.73
N SER A 130 -25.50 5.21 -0.51
CA SER A 130 -26.49 5.40 0.57
C SER A 130 -25.87 5.31 1.97
N ASN A 131 -24.68 4.70 2.11
CA ASN A 131 -23.98 4.59 3.38
C ASN A 131 -23.53 5.97 3.92
N LEU A 132 -23.46 6.99 3.06
CA LEU A 132 -23.10 8.36 3.45
C LEU A 132 -24.26 9.12 4.15
N GLY A 133 -25.43 8.49 4.25
CA GLY A 133 -26.65 9.03 4.85
C GLY A 133 -27.67 9.48 3.81
N ASP A 134 -28.71 10.18 4.27
CA ASP A 134 -29.72 10.77 3.40
C ASP A 134 -29.12 11.80 2.42
N ALA A 135 -29.88 12.23 1.41
CA ALA A 135 -29.38 13.11 0.36
C ALA A 135 -28.75 14.41 0.91
N LYS A 136 -29.38 15.04 1.91
CA LYS A 136 -28.90 16.31 2.49
C LYS A 136 -27.67 16.10 3.36
N GLY A 137 -27.66 15.04 4.16
CA GLY A 137 -26.54 14.62 4.99
C GLY A 137 -25.31 14.28 4.15
N LYS A 138 -25.50 13.52 3.06
CA LYS A 138 -24.45 13.19 2.10
C LYS A 138 -23.80 14.45 1.51
N ILE A 139 -24.60 15.36 0.93
CA ILE A 139 -24.09 16.62 0.36
C ILE A 139 -23.32 17.41 1.44
N THR A 140 -23.86 17.50 2.65
CA THR A 140 -23.21 18.20 3.76
C THR A 140 -21.85 17.59 4.11
N ARG A 141 -21.76 16.25 4.18
CA ARG A 141 -20.49 15.55 4.45
C ARG A 141 -19.47 15.76 3.36
N LEU A 142 -19.85 15.56 2.10
CA LEU A 142 -18.93 15.70 0.97
C LEU A 142 -18.40 17.13 0.85
N ARG A 143 -19.27 18.12 1.10
CA ARG A 143 -18.86 19.52 1.21
C ARG A 143 -17.87 19.75 2.34
N ASN A 144 -18.11 19.20 3.52
CA ASN A 144 -17.20 19.34 4.66
C ASN A 144 -15.85 18.68 4.38
N LEU A 145 -15.85 17.48 3.78
CA LEU A 145 -14.65 16.79 3.33
C LEU A 145 -13.82 17.67 2.39
N LEU A 146 -14.44 18.25 1.36
CA LEU A 146 -13.76 19.17 0.45
C LEU A 146 -13.23 20.42 1.17
N ASN A 147 -14.00 20.98 2.12
CA ASN A 147 -13.53 22.10 2.94
C ASN A 147 -12.33 21.74 3.82
N ASP A 148 -12.29 20.52 4.38
CA ASP A 148 -11.21 20.07 5.24
C ASP A 148 -9.88 19.97 4.48
N PHE A 149 -9.92 19.50 3.24
CA PHE A 149 -8.72 19.38 2.39
C PHE A 149 -8.32 20.68 1.68
N TYR A 150 -9.20 21.67 1.57
CA TYR A 150 -8.97 22.88 0.75
C TYR A 150 -7.69 23.64 1.14
N SER A 151 -7.42 23.80 2.44
CA SER A 151 -6.25 24.54 2.91
C SER A 151 -4.92 23.79 2.82
N LEU A 152 -4.95 22.49 2.53
CA LEU A 152 -3.75 21.66 2.47
C LEU A 152 -3.07 21.84 1.11
N ASN A 153 -1.86 22.39 1.07
CA ASN A 153 -1.08 22.53 -0.16
C ASN A 153 -0.05 21.40 -0.28
N LEU A 154 -0.27 20.49 -1.23
CA LEU A 154 0.56 19.31 -1.49
C LEU A 154 1.45 19.46 -2.72
N SER A 155 1.66 20.68 -3.24
CA SER A 155 2.61 20.93 -4.32
C SER A 155 4.02 20.49 -3.92
N SER A 156 4.81 20.00 -4.86
CA SER A 156 6.11 19.35 -4.62
C SER A 156 7.09 20.31 -3.94
N SER A 157 7.07 21.59 -4.31
CA SER A 157 7.88 22.64 -3.68
C SER A 157 7.55 22.90 -2.21
N HIS A 158 6.34 22.52 -1.78
CA HIS A 158 5.82 22.77 -0.44
C HIS A 158 5.90 21.54 0.48
N LEU A 159 6.27 20.36 -0.02
CA LEU A 159 6.36 19.13 0.78
C LEU A 159 7.75 18.95 1.43
N GLU A 160 7.78 18.52 2.69
CA GLU A 160 9.02 18.08 3.35
C GLU A 160 9.46 16.69 2.92
N ASN A 161 8.50 15.79 2.66
CA ASN A 161 8.70 14.40 2.26
C ASN A 161 7.60 13.98 1.27
N ASN A 162 7.89 12.98 0.43
CA ASN A 162 6.99 12.50 -0.62
C ASN A 162 6.05 11.37 -0.16
N ASP A 163 6.17 10.87 1.09
CA ASP A 163 5.34 9.77 1.61
C ASP A 163 4.01 10.24 2.21
N VAL A 164 3.21 10.94 1.39
CA VAL A 164 1.96 11.58 1.81
C VAL A 164 0.87 10.56 2.16
N ILE A 165 0.54 9.67 1.21
CA ILE A 165 -0.55 8.69 1.39
C ILE A 165 -0.15 7.56 2.32
N GLY A 166 1.07 7.01 2.16
CA GLY A 166 1.56 5.97 3.07
C GLY A 166 1.54 6.49 4.50
N GLY A 167 2.21 7.59 4.79
CA GLY A 167 2.22 8.19 6.13
C GLY A 167 0.82 8.51 6.70
N ALA A 168 -0.10 9.03 5.88
CA ALA A 168 -1.48 9.30 6.30
C ALA A 168 -2.26 8.00 6.60
N TYR A 169 -2.08 6.95 5.79
CA TYR A 169 -2.67 5.64 6.05
C TYR A 169 -2.15 5.03 7.35
N GLU A 170 -0.83 5.05 7.55
CA GLU A 170 -0.18 4.55 8.78
C GLU A 170 -0.76 5.26 10.01
N PHE A 171 -0.88 6.59 9.93
CA PHE A 171 -1.48 7.41 10.98
C PHE A 171 -2.95 7.06 11.23
N LEU A 172 -3.77 6.93 10.19
CA LEU A 172 -5.19 6.60 10.33
C LEU A 172 -5.38 5.23 10.99
N ILE A 173 -4.67 4.21 10.52
CA ILE A 173 -4.77 2.86 11.09
C ILE A 173 -4.31 2.85 12.55
N ALA A 174 -3.20 3.52 12.89
CA ALA A 174 -2.71 3.60 14.27
C ALA A 174 -3.74 4.26 15.20
N ASN A 175 -4.39 5.34 14.77
CA ASN A 175 -5.43 5.99 15.58
C ASN A 175 -6.71 5.16 15.66
N PHE A 176 -7.17 4.53 14.56
CA PHE A 176 -8.35 3.66 14.61
C PHE A 176 -8.15 2.40 15.45
N ALA A 177 -6.94 1.83 15.44
CA ALA A 177 -6.60 0.71 16.31
C ALA A 177 -6.64 1.13 17.80
N SER A 178 -6.20 2.36 18.10
CA SER A 178 -6.24 2.93 19.44
C SER A 178 -7.68 3.24 19.90
N ASP A 179 -8.52 3.78 19.02
CA ASP A 179 -9.91 4.18 19.33
C ASP A 179 -10.89 2.99 19.39
N SER A 180 -10.71 1.97 18.55
CA SER A 180 -11.71 0.91 18.39
C SER A 180 -11.57 -0.26 19.36
N GLY A 181 -10.41 -0.43 20.01
CA GLY A 181 -10.09 -1.61 20.84
C GLY A 181 -10.17 -2.95 20.08
N LYS A 182 -10.47 -2.93 18.77
CA LYS A 182 -10.59 -4.11 17.92
C LYS A 182 -9.23 -4.42 17.31
N LYS A 183 -8.89 -5.70 17.31
CA LYS A 183 -7.76 -6.24 16.53
C LYS A 183 -8.13 -6.14 15.06
N ALA A 184 -7.73 -5.05 14.38
CA ALA A 184 -7.72 -5.06 12.92
C ALA A 184 -6.80 -6.21 12.50
N GLY A 185 -7.35 -7.25 11.86
CA GLY A 185 -6.62 -8.47 11.50
C GLY A 185 -5.48 -8.25 10.49
N GLU A 186 -5.41 -7.06 9.91
CA GLU A 186 -4.31 -6.58 9.08
C GLU A 186 -3.37 -5.75 9.97
N PHE A 187 -2.30 -6.38 10.47
CA PHE A 187 -1.28 -5.71 11.28
C PHE A 187 -0.43 -4.81 10.38
N PHE A 188 -0.55 -3.49 10.56
CA PHE A 188 0.33 -2.54 9.90
C PHE A 188 1.77 -2.68 10.41
N THR A 189 2.76 -2.62 9.52
CA THR A 189 4.19 -2.75 9.86
C THR A 189 4.75 -1.41 10.33
N PRO A 190 5.10 -1.22 11.61
CA PRO A 190 5.65 0.04 12.09
C PRO A 190 6.81 0.55 11.22
N ALA A 191 6.93 1.87 11.07
CA ALA A 191 7.87 2.46 10.12
C ALA A 191 9.33 2.08 10.42
N GLU A 192 9.68 1.97 11.70
CA GLU A 192 10.98 1.57 12.20
C GLU A 192 11.28 0.11 11.87
N VAL A 193 10.30 -0.79 12.05
CA VAL A 193 10.42 -2.21 11.70
C VAL A 193 10.57 -2.38 10.20
N SER A 194 9.78 -1.64 9.41
CA SER A 194 9.88 -1.66 7.94
C SER A 194 11.25 -1.20 7.46
N THR A 195 11.77 -0.12 8.06
CA THR A 195 13.09 0.43 7.73
C THR A 195 14.20 -0.54 8.13
N LEU A 196 14.10 -1.16 9.30
CA LEU A 196 15.04 -2.18 9.74
C LEU A 196 15.05 -3.37 8.77
N LEU A 197 13.88 -3.89 8.41
CA LEU A 197 13.76 -5.02 7.50
C LEU A 197 14.37 -4.73 6.13
N ALA A 198 14.05 -3.57 5.54
CA ALA A 198 14.62 -3.11 4.27
C ALA A 198 16.16 -3.01 4.32
N LYS A 199 16.71 -2.52 5.44
CA LYS A 199 18.17 -2.42 5.64
C LYS A 199 18.85 -3.78 5.80
N LEU A 200 18.18 -4.74 6.46
CA LEU A 200 18.71 -6.08 6.68
C LEU A 200 18.76 -6.91 5.40
N THR A 201 17.76 -6.76 4.52
CA THR A 201 17.74 -7.49 3.24
C THR A 201 18.69 -6.90 2.20
N LYS A 202 18.99 -5.58 2.29
CA LYS A 202 20.05 -4.90 1.54
C LYS A 202 20.05 -5.23 0.04
N SER A 203 18.92 -5.00 -0.62
CA SER A 203 18.77 -5.16 -2.06
C SER A 203 19.83 -4.35 -2.82
N LYS A 204 20.40 -4.94 -3.87
CA LYS A 204 21.44 -4.33 -4.72
C LYS A 204 20.81 -3.69 -5.96
N PRO A 205 21.50 -2.76 -6.64
CA PRO A 205 21.11 -2.36 -7.99
C PRO A 205 20.94 -3.58 -8.91
N GLY A 206 19.90 -3.55 -9.73
CA GLY A 206 19.43 -4.64 -10.60
C GLY A 206 18.44 -5.60 -9.94
N SER A 207 18.17 -5.49 -8.64
CA SER A 207 17.33 -6.46 -7.92
C SER A 207 15.86 -6.41 -8.35
N ARG A 208 15.25 -7.58 -8.47
CA ARG A 208 13.80 -7.75 -8.38
C ARG A 208 13.41 -7.91 -6.91
N ILE A 209 12.60 -6.99 -6.40
CA ILE A 209 12.19 -6.92 -4.98
C ILE A 209 10.69 -7.26 -4.89
N TYR A 210 10.34 -8.22 -4.06
CA TYR A 210 8.97 -8.74 -3.94
C TYR A 210 8.42 -8.71 -2.51
N ASP A 211 7.17 -8.27 -2.37
CA ASP A 211 6.38 -8.43 -1.15
C ASP A 211 5.06 -9.19 -1.46
N PRO A 212 4.92 -10.47 -1.04
CA PRO A 212 3.73 -11.28 -1.29
C PRO A 212 2.47 -10.85 -0.52
N THR A 213 2.59 -9.91 0.42
CA THR A 213 1.51 -9.42 1.28
C THR A 213 1.71 -7.92 1.51
N CYS A 214 1.77 -7.16 0.41
CA CYS A 214 2.38 -5.84 0.40
C CYS A 214 1.61 -4.76 1.17
N GLY A 215 0.35 -5.00 1.53
CA GLY A 215 -0.48 -3.99 2.19
C GLY A 215 -0.52 -2.71 1.36
N SER A 216 -0.27 -1.57 2.01
CA SER A 216 -0.17 -0.24 1.36
C SER A 216 1.08 -0.04 0.48
N GLY A 217 1.95 -1.05 0.36
CA GLY A 217 3.21 -0.97 -0.36
C GLY A 217 4.31 -0.19 0.38
N SER A 218 4.07 0.34 1.58
CA SER A 218 5.03 1.18 2.32
C SER A 218 6.36 0.47 2.59
N LEU A 219 6.32 -0.82 2.94
CA LEU A 219 7.51 -1.63 3.16
C LEU A 219 8.30 -1.82 1.85
N LEU A 220 7.62 -2.11 0.75
CA LEU A 220 8.22 -2.29 -0.57
C LEU A 220 8.86 -1.01 -1.10
N ILE A 221 8.23 0.16 -0.88
CA ILE A 221 8.79 1.50 -1.14
C ILE A 221 10.08 1.73 -0.34
N LYS A 222 10.08 1.40 0.96
CA LYS A 222 11.26 1.54 1.82
C LYS A 222 12.41 0.64 1.34
N ALA A 223 12.10 -0.57 0.88
CA ALA A 223 13.08 -1.47 0.28
C ALA A 223 13.69 -0.91 -1.02
N GLY A 224 12.86 -0.39 -1.94
CA GLY A 224 13.35 0.26 -3.16
C GLY A 224 14.26 1.45 -2.87
N ARG A 225 13.87 2.33 -1.93
CA ARG A 225 14.70 3.47 -1.49
C ARG A 225 16.06 3.04 -0.92
N GLN A 226 16.14 1.87 -0.29
CA GLN A 226 17.37 1.37 0.33
C GLN A 226 18.41 0.88 -0.69
N VAL A 227 18.03 0.68 -1.96
CA VAL A 227 18.96 0.31 -3.05
C VAL A 227 19.97 1.43 -3.32
N GLY A 228 19.56 2.69 -3.18
CA GLY A 228 20.42 3.87 -3.36
C GLY A 228 20.54 4.39 -4.80
N ASP A 229 19.91 3.73 -5.77
CA ASP A 229 19.69 4.22 -7.14
C ASP A 229 18.31 3.76 -7.64
N ASN A 230 17.95 4.08 -8.90
CA ASN A 230 16.67 3.69 -9.51
C ASN A 230 16.74 2.37 -10.31
N ASN A 231 17.83 1.62 -10.22
CA ASN A 231 18.00 0.36 -10.95
C ASN A 231 17.44 -0.78 -10.11
N PHE A 232 16.12 -0.94 -10.09
CA PHE A 232 15.44 -2.07 -9.45
C PHE A 232 14.02 -2.22 -10.01
N SER A 233 13.36 -3.32 -9.66
CA SER A 233 11.94 -3.51 -9.98
C SER A 233 11.18 -3.99 -8.75
N LEU A 234 9.98 -3.44 -8.54
CA LEU A 234 9.13 -3.72 -7.38
C LEU A 234 7.94 -4.58 -7.78
N TYR A 235 7.68 -5.61 -7.00
CA TYR A 235 6.56 -6.54 -7.19
C TYR A 235 5.81 -6.67 -5.87
N GLY A 236 4.49 -6.57 -5.91
CA GLY A 236 3.64 -6.67 -4.72
C GLY A 236 2.42 -7.52 -4.99
N GLN A 237 1.92 -8.22 -3.98
CA GLN A 237 0.61 -8.86 -4.04
C GLN A 237 -0.17 -8.56 -2.77
N GLU A 238 -1.45 -8.24 -2.92
CA GLU A 238 -2.36 -7.92 -1.81
C GLU A 238 -3.72 -8.57 -2.06
N ALA A 239 -4.28 -9.21 -1.04
CA ALA A 239 -5.55 -9.92 -1.13
C ALA A 239 -6.76 -8.98 -0.99
N ASN A 240 -6.64 -7.95 -0.15
CA ASN A 240 -7.68 -6.96 0.08
C ASN A 240 -7.72 -5.94 -1.07
N GLY A 241 -8.86 -5.80 -1.74
CA GLY A 241 -9.00 -4.93 -2.91
C GLY A 241 -8.79 -3.44 -2.61
N SER A 242 -9.27 -2.94 -1.46
CA SER A 242 -9.07 -1.54 -1.07
C SER A 242 -7.61 -1.28 -0.70
N THR A 243 -6.98 -2.20 0.03
CA THR A 243 -5.56 -2.09 0.39
C THR A 243 -4.64 -2.22 -0.83
N TRP A 244 -5.01 -3.06 -1.81
CA TRP A 244 -4.33 -3.15 -3.10
C TRP A 244 -4.39 -1.82 -3.87
N ALA A 245 -5.57 -1.21 -3.99
CA ALA A 245 -5.74 0.09 -4.65
C ALA A 245 -4.89 1.17 -3.99
N LEU A 246 -4.83 1.16 -2.64
CA LEU A 246 -3.94 2.03 -1.88
C LEU A 246 -2.47 1.80 -2.24
N ALA A 247 -2.02 0.55 -2.36
CA ALA A 247 -0.65 0.24 -2.74
C ALA A 247 -0.31 0.78 -4.13
N VAL A 248 -1.22 0.64 -5.11
CA VAL A 248 -1.05 1.20 -6.47
C VAL A 248 -0.94 2.73 -6.41
N MET A 249 -1.88 3.41 -5.73
CA MET A 249 -1.83 4.87 -5.54
C MET A 249 -0.51 5.29 -4.88
N ASN A 250 -0.07 4.56 -3.86
CA ASN A 250 1.14 4.89 -3.09
C ASN A 250 2.42 4.74 -3.94
N MET A 251 2.52 3.68 -4.76
CA MET A 251 3.61 3.53 -5.74
C MET A 251 3.61 4.69 -6.73
N TYR A 252 2.43 5.06 -7.22
CA TYR A 252 2.25 6.16 -8.16
C TYR A 252 2.46 7.55 -7.54
N LEU A 253 2.39 7.73 -6.23
CA LEU A 253 2.88 8.99 -5.63
C LEU A 253 4.41 9.00 -5.54
N HIS A 254 5.02 7.85 -5.29
CA HIS A 254 6.43 7.71 -4.95
C HIS A 254 7.42 7.69 -6.11
N GLY A 255 6.96 7.73 -7.36
CA GLY A 255 7.83 7.65 -8.54
C GLY A 255 7.94 6.26 -9.14
N TYR A 256 7.27 5.25 -8.58
CA TYR A 256 7.44 3.85 -8.96
C TYR A 256 6.38 3.40 -9.97
N ASP A 257 6.31 4.10 -11.11
CA ASP A 257 5.33 3.86 -12.17
C ASP A 257 5.44 2.45 -12.79
N SER A 258 6.61 1.82 -12.69
CA SER A 258 6.87 0.46 -13.19
C SER A 258 6.63 -0.65 -12.15
N ALA A 259 6.21 -0.31 -10.93
CA ALA A 259 5.92 -1.29 -9.90
C ALA A 259 4.75 -2.19 -10.31
N VAL A 260 4.89 -3.51 -10.11
CA VAL A 260 3.88 -4.49 -10.48
C VAL A 260 3.10 -4.95 -9.25
N ILE A 261 1.94 -4.35 -8.98
CA ILE A 261 1.12 -4.68 -7.81
C ILE A 261 -0.13 -5.46 -8.24
N ARG A 262 -0.23 -6.72 -7.78
CA ARG A 262 -1.30 -7.64 -8.16
C ARG A 262 -2.34 -7.79 -7.04
N TRP A 263 -3.61 -7.84 -7.43
CA TRP A 263 -4.70 -8.15 -6.51
C TRP A 263 -4.97 -9.66 -6.46
N GLY A 264 -4.98 -10.24 -5.26
CA GLY A 264 -5.38 -11.63 -5.01
C GLY A 264 -4.68 -12.30 -3.83
N ASP A 265 -5.24 -13.43 -3.37
CA ASP A 265 -4.67 -14.27 -2.31
C ASP A 265 -3.34 -14.91 -2.77
N THR A 266 -2.24 -14.60 -2.08
CA THR A 266 -0.88 -15.07 -2.45
C THR A 266 -0.68 -16.57 -2.29
N LEU A 267 -1.36 -17.19 -1.31
CA LEU A 267 -1.22 -18.62 -1.05
C LEU A 267 -2.07 -19.40 -2.04
N ARG A 268 -3.35 -19.06 -2.19
CA ARG A 268 -4.28 -19.78 -3.08
C ARG A 268 -4.11 -19.44 -4.56
N ASN A 269 -3.68 -18.22 -4.87
CA ASN A 269 -3.60 -17.71 -6.23
C ASN A 269 -2.40 -16.78 -6.41
N PRO A 270 -1.15 -17.30 -6.36
CA PRO A 270 0.03 -16.50 -6.60
C PRO A 270 -0.02 -15.87 -8.00
N LYS A 271 0.11 -14.55 -8.07
CA LYS A 271 -0.06 -13.78 -9.32
C LYS A 271 1.25 -13.48 -10.03
N HIS A 272 2.37 -13.53 -9.32
CA HIS A 272 3.70 -13.31 -9.88
C HIS A 272 4.30 -14.64 -10.34
N LYS A 273 4.20 -14.90 -11.64
CA LYS A 273 4.53 -16.18 -12.27
C LYS A 273 5.31 -15.96 -13.56
N GLU A 274 6.16 -16.93 -13.90
CA GLU A 274 6.81 -17.03 -15.21
C GLU A 274 6.42 -18.41 -15.80
N GLY A 275 5.47 -18.40 -16.74
CA GLY A 275 4.83 -19.64 -17.20
C GLY A 275 4.05 -20.34 -16.08
N ASP A 276 4.34 -21.62 -15.87
CA ASP A 276 3.73 -22.45 -14.83
C ASP A 276 4.48 -22.40 -13.48
N ALA A 277 5.57 -21.64 -13.40
CA ALA A 277 6.39 -21.50 -12.19
C ALA A 277 6.16 -20.16 -11.48
N LEU A 278 6.51 -20.10 -10.19
CA LEU A 278 6.61 -18.83 -9.48
C LEU A 278 7.71 -17.97 -10.11
N MET A 279 7.45 -16.67 -10.24
CA MET A 279 8.51 -15.72 -10.57
C MET A 279 9.54 -15.69 -9.43
N LEU A 280 10.82 -15.66 -9.78
CA LEU A 280 11.92 -15.64 -8.81
C LEU A 280 12.47 -14.23 -8.62
N PHE A 281 12.85 -13.94 -7.38
CA PHE A 281 13.27 -12.60 -6.92
C PHE A 281 14.62 -12.65 -6.20
N ASP A 282 15.38 -11.55 -6.31
CA ASP A 282 16.64 -11.35 -5.58
C ASP A 282 16.39 -11.01 -4.12
N THR A 283 15.30 -10.30 -3.85
CA THR A 283 14.88 -9.96 -2.49
C THR A 283 13.40 -10.19 -2.30
N VAL A 284 13.04 -10.94 -1.26
CA VAL A 284 11.64 -11.10 -0.84
C VAL A 284 11.49 -10.58 0.59
N LEU A 285 10.55 -9.70 0.84
CA LEU A 285 10.37 -9.12 2.18
C LEU A 285 8.90 -8.90 2.48
N ALA A 286 8.47 -9.19 3.71
CA ALA A 286 7.06 -9.14 4.06
C ALA A 286 6.82 -9.01 5.57
N ASN A 287 5.63 -8.49 5.89
CA ASN A 287 4.98 -8.66 7.19
C ASN A 287 3.62 -9.34 6.95
N PRO A 288 3.58 -10.67 6.79
CA PRO A 288 2.35 -11.39 6.49
C PRO A 288 1.37 -11.36 7.69
N PRO A 289 0.07 -11.62 7.46
CA PRO A 289 -0.90 -11.73 8.55
C PRO A 289 -0.50 -12.80 9.59
N PHE A 290 -0.37 -12.39 10.85
CA PHE A 290 0.07 -13.30 11.91
C PHE A 290 -0.95 -14.38 12.20
N SER A 291 -0.50 -15.63 12.16
CA SER A 291 -1.28 -16.81 12.55
C SER A 291 -2.64 -16.89 11.85
N LEU A 292 -2.66 -16.55 10.55
CA LEU A 292 -3.85 -16.60 9.71
C LEU A 292 -4.52 -17.97 9.81
N ASP A 293 -5.78 -17.97 10.26
CA ASP A 293 -6.65 -19.14 10.24
C ASP A 293 -7.25 -19.32 8.86
N LYS A 294 -7.59 -20.57 8.50
CA LYS A 294 -8.19 -20.93 7.21
C LYS A 294 -7.41 -20.35 6.02
N TRP A 295 -6.08 -20.42 6.06
CA TRP A 295 -5.19 -19.85 5.05
C TRP A 295 -5.22 -20.59 3.69
N GLY A 296 -5.95 -21.70 3.58
CA GLY A 296 -6.05 -22.49 2.34
C GLY A 296 -5.36 -23.85 2.40
N ALA A 297 -5.03 -24.35 3.59
CA ALA A 297 -4.37 -25.63 3.79
C ALA A 297 -5.02 -26.81 3.05
N ASP A 298 -6.35 -26.83 2.97
CA ASP A 298 -7.10 -27.89 2.28
C ASP A 298 -6.93 -27.82 0.75
N ASP A 299 -6.96 -26.60 0.20
CA ASP A 299 -6.80 -26.34 -1.23
C ASP A 299 -5.35 -26.60 -1.69
N LEU A 300 -4.39 -26.44 -0.78
CA LEU A 300 -2.95 -26.45 -1.06
C LEU A 300 -2.25 -27.74 -0.62
N ALA A 301 -3.01 -28.79 -0.29
CA ALA A 301 -2.46 -30.11 -0.03
C ALA A 301 -1.75 -30.71 -1.26
N SER A 302 -2.17 -30.30 -2.46
CA SER A 302 -1.55 -30.65 -3.75
C SER A 302 -1.10 -29.37 -4.47
N ASP A 303 -0.25 -28.59 -3.81
CA ASP A 303 0.27 -27.34 -4.36
C ASP A 303 1.07 -27.55 -5.66
N SER A 304 0.60 -26.94 -6.75
CA SER A 304 1.22 -27.06 -8.08
C SER A 304 2.60 -26.41 -8.17
N TYR A 305 2.92 -25.51 -7.24
CA TYR A 305 4.20 -24.79 -7.19
C TYR A 305 5.22 -25.46 -6.26
N ASN A 306 4.89 -26.63 -5.69
CA ASN A 306 5.75 -27.39 -4.79
C ASN A 306 6.26 -26.57 -3.58
N ARG A 307 5.50 -25.60 -3.07
CA ARG A 307 5.97 -24.70 -2.01
C ARG A 307 6.11 -25.37 -0.65
N PHE A 308 5.33 -26.42 -0.41
CA PHE A 308 5.16 -27.01 0.92
C PHE A 308 5.85 -28.37 1.08
N TRP A 309 6.88 -28.66 0.29
CA TRP A 309 7.63 -29.93 0.34
C TRP A 309 8.33 -30.18 1.70
N ARG A 310 8.66 -29.10 2.43
CA ARG A 310 9.17 -29.18 3.81
C ARG A 310 8.09 -29.68 4.78
N GLY A 311 6.82 -29.43 4.46
CA GLY A 311 5.64 -29.84 5.20
C GLY A 311 4.55 -28.78 5.11
N LEU A 312 3.29 -29.21 5.25
CA LEU A 312 2.15 -28.31 5.36
C LEU A 312 1.98 -27.84 6.81
N PRO A 313 1.86 -26.53 7.06
CA PRO A 313 1.61 -26.02 8.40
C PRO A 313 0.15 -26.26 8.83
N PRO A 314 -0.17 -26.13 10.14
CA PRO A 314 -1.52 -26.32 10.64
C PRO A 314 -2.54 -25.39 9.97
N LYS A 315 -3.77 -25.85 9.78
CA LYS A 315 -4.86 -25.06 9.17
C LYS A 315 -5.12 -23.72 9.87
N SER A 316 -4.86 -23.68 11.18
CA SER A 316 -5.06 -22.52 12.05
C SER A 316 -3.83 -21.62 12.21
N LYS A 317 -2.73 -21.93 11.51
CA LYS A 317 -1.45 -21.21 11.56
C LYS A 317 -0.80 -21.15 10.16
N GLY A 318 -1.16 -20.13 9.39
CA GLY A 318 -0.58 -19.89 8.07
C GLY A 318 0.85 -19.32 8.04
N ASP A 319 1.48 -19.07 9.20
CA ASP A 319 2.77 -18.36 9.29
C ASP A 319 3.85 -19.03 8.41
N TRP A 320 4.07 -20.34 8.58
CA TRP A 320 5.05 -21.09 7.78
C TRP A 320 4.61 -21.27 6.31
N ALA A 321 3.33 -21.08 5.97
CA ALA A 321 2.90 -21.15 4.58
C ALA A 321 3.40 -19.94 3.79
N PHE A 322 3.30 -18.75 4.39
CA PHE A 322 3.89 -17.54 3.82
C PHE A 322 5.42 -17.62 3.76
N ILE A 323 6.07 -18.10 4.83
CA ILE A 323 7.54 -18.28 4.83
C ILE A 323 7.98 -19.23 3.71
N SER A 324 7.29 -20.37 3.55
CA SER A 324 7.56 -21.31 2.46
C SER A 324 7.37 -20.66 1.09
N HIS A 325 6.28 -19.92 0.88
CA HIS A 325 6.07 -19.16 -0.36
C HIS A 325 7.20 -18.16 -0.64
N MET A 326 7.65 -17.42 0.38
CA MET A 326 8.75 -16.47 0.24
C MET A 326 10.06 -17.16 -0.14
N ILE A 327 10.43 -18.26 0.53
CA ILE A 327 11.67 -19.01 0.25
C ILE A 327 11.66 -19.57 -1.18
N GLU A 328 10.52 -20.10 -1.63
CA GLU A 328 10.38 -20.69 -2.96
C GLU A 328 10.22 -19.63 -4.06
N SER A 329 9.95 -18.37 -3.70
CA SER A 329 9.99 -17.22 -4.60
C SER A 329 11.40 -16.59 -4.71
N LEU A 330 12.41 -17.08 -3.98
CA LEU A 330 13.80 -16.60 -4.10
C LEU A 330 14.54 -17.28 -5.24
N ASN A 331 15.33 -16.51 -6.00
CA ASN A 331 16.35 -17.07 -6.89
C ASN A 331 17.52 -17.69 -6.09
N ASN A 332 18.46 -18.36 -6.76
CA ASN A 332 19.55 -19.10 -6.10
C ASN A 332 20.50 -18.23 -5.27
N THR A 333 20.50 -16.91 -5.47
CA THR A 333 21.32 -15.95 -4.72
C THR A 333 20.48 -15.02 -3.84
N GLY A 334 19.19 -15.33 -3.70
CA GLY A 334 18.21 -14.44 -3.11
C GLY A 334 18.27 -14.42 -1.58
N LYS A 335 17.84 -13.27 -1.03
CA LYS A 335 17.67 -13.07 0.40
C LYS A 335 16.21 -12.75 0.73
N ALA A 336 15.66 -13.41 1.75
CA ALA A 336 14.34 -13.07 2.28
C ALA A 336 14.41 -12.51 3.69
N GLY A 337 13.55 -11.54 4.00
CA GLY A 337 13.34 -11.03 5.35
C GLY A 337 11.86 -11.02 5.70
N VAL A 338 11.47 -11.63 6.82
CA VAL A 338 10.05 -11.72 7.20
C VAL A 338 9.84 -11.37 8.67
N VAL A 339 8.83 -10.56 8.94
CA VAL A 339 8.33 -10.32 10.30
C VAL A 339 7.40 -11.47 10.69
N VAL A 340 7.61 -12.08 11.84
CA VAL A 340 6.85 -13.24 12.32
C VAL A 340 6.47 -13.11 13.80
N PRO A 341 5.37 -13.72 14.26
CA PRO A 341 5.14 -13.90 15.68
C PRO A 341 6.13 -14.93 16.25
N HIS A 342 6.52 -14.79 17.52
CA HIS A 342 7.49 -15.72 18.16
C HIS A 342 7.09 -17.20 18.07
N GLY A 343 5.80 -17.52 17.94
CA GLY A 343 5.34 -18.90 17.82
C GLY A 343 6.00 -19.67 16.66
N VAL A 344 6.38 -18.99 15.57
CA VAL A 344 7.15 -19.59 14.45
C VAL A 344 8.45 -20.25 14.93
N LEU A 345 9.07 -19.69 15.96
CA LEU A 345 10.37 -20.12 16.49
C LEU A 345 10.30 -21.41 17.31
N PHE A 346 9.17 -21.68 17.97
CA PHE A 346 9.10 -22.75 18.98
C PHE A 346 7.90 -23.68 18.89
N ARG A 347 6.85 -23.37 18.12
CA ARG A 347 5.72 -24.30 17.97
C ARG A 347 6.21 -25.63 17.38
N GLY A 348 5.68 -26.73 17.93
CA GLY A 348 6.09 -28.10 17.61
C GLY A 348 5.31 -28.72 16.45
N ALA A 349 5.14 -30.05 16.48
CA ALA A 349 4.38 -30.81 15.50
C ALA A 349 4.78 -30.50 14.04
N ALA A 350 3.82 -30.11 13.19
CA ALA A 350 4.06 -29.83 11.77
C ALA A 350 5.07 -28.69 11.57
N GLU A 351 4.94 -27.57 12.30
CA GLU A 351 5.86 -26.43 12.19
C GLU A 351 7.26 -26.78 12.71
N GLY A 352 7.34 -27.65 13.72
CA GLY A 352 8.63 -28.19 14.18
C GLY A 352 9.36 -28.94 13.06
N LYS A 353 8.65 -29.80 12.31
CA LYS A 353 9.23 -30.53 11.17
C LYS A 353 9.66 -29.61 10.03
N ILE A 354 8.86 -28.60 9.69
CA ILE A 354 9.18 -27.60 8.66
C ILE A 354 10.45 -26.85 9.08
N ARG A 355 10.48 -26.34 10.33
CA ARG A 355 11.62 -25.61 10.87
C ARG A 355 12.90 -26.44 10.89
N THR A 356 12.83 -27.72 11.29
CA THR A 356 13.99 -28.64 11.25
C THR A 356 14.58 -28.73 9.85
N LYS A 357 13.76 -29.00 8.82
CA LYS A 357 14.25 -29.06 7.43
C LYS A 357 14.85 -27.74 6.95
N THR A 358 14.19 -26.61 7.25
CA THR A 358 14.71 -25.29 6.89
C THR A 358 16.06 -24.98 7.54
N ILE A 359 16.31 -25.48 8.76
CA ILE A 359 17.62 -25.40 9.43
C ILE A 359 18.63 -26.34 8.77
N GLU A 360 18.24 -27.57 8.44
CA GLU A 360 19.11 -28.56 7.78
C GLU A 360 19.56 -28.11 6.38
N GLU A 361 18.72 -27.35 5.67
CA GLU A 361 19.08 -26.68 4.40
C GLU A 361 20.00 -25.47 4.57
N ASP A 362 20.36 -25.12 5.81
CA ASP A 362 21.18 -23.98 6.16
C ASP A 362 20.67 -22.64 5.56
N LEU A 363 19.34 -22.44 5.54
CA LEU A 363 18.76 -21.21 4.96
C LEU A 363 18.70 -20.05 5.94
N ILE A 364 18.54 -20.30 7.24
CA ILE A 364 18.32 -19.25 8.25
C ILE A 364 19.64 -18.53 8.55
N GLU A 365 19.79 -17.28 8.10
CA GLU A 365 20.98 -16.46 8.35
C GLU A 365 20.92 -15.76 9.71
N ALA A 366 19.73 -15.26 10.11
CA ALA A 366 19.57 -14.56 11.37
C ALA A 366 18.14 -14.66 11.93
N VAL A 367 18.04 -14.59 13.27
CA VAL A 367 16.79 -14.44 14.03
C VAL A 367 16.94 -13.23 14.95
N ILE A 368 16.09 -12.22 14.78
CA ILE A 368 16.19 -10.95 15.51
C ILE A 368 14.89 -10.75 16.29
N GLY A 369 14.93 -10.91 17.61
CA GLY A 369 13.80 -10.61 18.48
C GLY A 369 13.54 -9.11 18.54
N LEU A 370 12.28 -8.70 18.41
CA LEU A 370 11.88 -7.29 18.50
C LEU A 370 11.31 -6.98 19.90
N PRO A 371 11.43 -5.72 20.37
CA PRO A 371 10.73 -5.25 21.55
C PRO A 371 9.22 -5.55 21.52
N SER A 372 8.65 -5.87 22.67
CA SER A 372 7.20 -6.06 22.84
C SER A 372 6.42 -4.76 22.58
N ASN A 373 5.15 -4.88 22.19
CA ASN A 373 4.22 -3.76 21.96
C ASN A 373 4.64 -2.77 20.86
N LEU A 374 5.50 -3.17 19.92
CA LEU A 374 5.82 -2.36 18.73
C LEU A 374 4.66 -2.32 17.73
N PHE A 375 3.89 -3.39 17.60
CA PHE A 375 2.80 -3.49 16.64
C PHE A 375 1.49 -2.98 17.25
N PHE A 376 0.84 -2.03 16.58
CA PHE A 376 -0.43 -1.49 17.04
C PHE A 376 -1.51 -2.58 17.11
N GLY A 377 -2.36 -2.52 18.14
CA GLY A 377 -3.48 -3.45 18.32
C GLY A 377 -3.10 -4.87 18.76
N THR A 378 -1.82 -5.15 19.06
CA THR A 378 -1.40 -6.45 19.57
C THR A 378 -0.21 -6.37 20.53
N SER A 379 -0.24 -7.19 21.58
CA SER A 379 0.88 -7.39 22.50
C SER A 379 1.73 -8.61 22.12
N ILE A 380 1.45 -9.25 20.96
CA ILE A 380 2.18 -10.43 20.49
C ILE A 380 3.64 -10.05 20.23
N PRO A 381 4.61 -10.71 20.89
CA PRO A 381 6.02 -10.53 20.57
C PRO A 381 6.32 -10.98 19.14
N ALA A 382 7.11 -10.17 18.43
CA ALA A 382 7.48 -10.40 17.04
C ALA A 382 9.00 -10.54 16.89
N ALA A 383 9.42 -11.22 15.84
CA ALA A 383 10.81 -11.35 15.44
C ALA A 383 10.96 -11.12 13.94
N ILE A 384 12.16 -10.83 13.48
CA ILE A 384 12.54 -10.87 12.07
C ILE A 384 13.36 -12.14 11.82
N LEU A 385 12.98 -12.91 10.79
CA LEU A 385 13.78 -13.99 10.25
C LEU A 385 14.43 -13.54 8.94
N ILE A 386 15.73 -13.79 8.81
CA ILE A 386 16.47 -13.58 7.57
C ILE A 386 16.84 -14.95 6.99
N PHE A 387 16.48 -15.18 5.73
CA PHE A 387 16.85 -16.35 4.96
C PHE A 387 17.79 -15.95 3.83
N ASN A 388 18.81 -16.74 3.55
CA ASN A 388 19.76 -16.48 2.47
C ASN A 388 20.12 -17.79 1.75
N LYS A 389 19.92 -17.84 0.43
CA LYS A 389 20.28 -18.99 -0.41
C LYS A 389 21.77 -18.99 -0.81
N GLN A 390 22.50 -17.92 -0.54
CA GLN A 390 23.94 -17.76 -0.80
C GLN A 390 24.66 -17.36 0.49
N LYS A 391 24.82 -18.32 1.40
CA LYS A 391 25.63 -18.15 2.62
C LYS A 391 27.12 -18.35 2.36
#